data_AF-A0A2E5API1-F1
#
_entry.id   AF-A0A2E5API1-F1
#
_cell.length_a   1.000
_cell.length_b   1.000
_cell.length_c   1.000
_cell.angle_alpha   90.00
_cell.angle_beta   90.00
_cell.angle_gamma   90.00
#
_symmetry.space_group_name_H-M   'P 1'
#
loop_
_entity.id
_entity.type
_entity.pdbx_description
1 polymer ?
#
loop_
_entity_poly.entity_id
_entity_poly.type
_entity_poly.pdbx_seq_one_letter_code
_entity_poly.pdbx_strand_id
1 'polypeptide(L)'
;EEPTKKALEKFQNKLESFNSFPYNVIEHLAAHRPSTRDRNPIIGPSVKNKNIFILNGLGSRGILLAPFLSEELLQHIYSNKSIDIDISNKRFE
;
A
#
# COMPACT_ATOMS: atom_id res chain seq x y z
N GLU A 1 -13.46 7.86 4.00
CA GLU A 1 -12.95 8.10 5.38
C GLU A 1 -12.67 9.58 5.50
N GLU A 2 -13.06 10.18 6.62
CA GLU A 2 -12.87 11.62 6.86
C GLU A 2 -11.87 11.83 8.01
N PRO A 3 -11.04 12.88 7.95
CA PRO A 3 -10.13 13.20 9.04
C PRO A 3 -10.91 13.53 10.33
N THR A 4 -10.52 12.91 11.45
CA THR A 4 -11.20 13.14 12.74
C THR A 4 -10.41 14.06 13.67
N LYS A 5 -11.11 14.83 14.50
CA LYS A 5 -10.50 15.68 15.55
C LYS A 5 -9.66 14.85 16.53
N LYS A 6 -10.18 13.70 16.97
CA LYS A 6 -9.47 12.76 17.85
C LYS A 6 -8.14 12.29 17.26
N ALA A 7 -8.07 12.03 15.96
CA ALA A 7 -6.82 11.67 15.29
C ALA A 7 -5.85 12.84 15.20
N LEU A 8 -6.35 14.05 14.93
CA LEU A 8 -5.54 15.27 14.91
C LEU A 8 -4.88 15.53 16.27
N GLU A 9 -5.66 15.54 17.35
CA GLU A 9 -5.17 15.71 18.72
C GLU A 9 -4.12 14.65 19.08
N LYS A 10 -4.36 13.39 18.68
CA LYS A 10 -3.38 12.31 18.89
C LYS A 10 -2.04 12.59 18.19
N PHE A 11 -2.06 13.10 16.96
CA PHE A 11 -0.83 13.44 16.24
C PHE A 11 -0.12 14.64 16.84
N GLN A 12 -0.85 15.68 17.23
CA GLN A 12 -0.30 16.87 17.88
C GLN A 12 0.37 16.53 19.21
N ASN A 13 -0.35 15.83 20.11
CA ASN A 13 0.21 15.39 21.39
C ASN A 13 1.48 14.54 21.22
N LYS A 14 1.52 13.69 20.18
CA LYS A 14 2.69 12.87 19.88
C LYS A 14 3.85 13.72 19.35
N LEU A 15 3.60 14.71 18.49
CA LEU A 15 4.61 15.63 18.00
C LEU A 15 5.20 16.44 19.17
N GLU A 16 4.33 17.02 20.00
CA GLU A 16 4.69 17.85 21.15
C GLU A 16 5.48 17.10 22.22
N SER A 17 5.37 15.76 22.29
CA SER A 17 6.16 14.97 23.24
C SER A 17 7.66 14.95 22.94
N PHE A 18 8.08 15.35 21.74
CA PHE A 18 9.50 15.44 21.35
C PHE A 18 9.84 16.73 20.60
N ASN A 19 8.90 17.67 20.48
CA ASN A 19 9.04 18.90 19.73
C ASN A 19 8.94 20.13 20.65
N SER A 20 9.79 21.14 20.43
CA SER A 20 9.81 22.40 21.17
C SER A 20 9.60 23.66 20.30
N PHE A 21 9.49 23.53 18.97
CA PHE A 21 9.29 24.67 18.07
C PHE A 21 7.81 24.90 17.73
N PRO A 22 7.39 26.16 17.47
CA PRO A 22 6.04 26.46 17.03
C PRO A 22 5.75 25.88 15.63
N TYR A 23 4.55 25.36 15.43
CA TYR A 23 4.09 24.81 14.15
C TYR A 23 2.62 25.17 13.90
N ASN A 24 2.22 25.13 12.63
CA ASN A 24 0.82 25.27 12.22
C ASN A 24 0.41 24.05 11.42
N VAL A 25 -0.79 23.53 11.67
CA VAL A 25 -1.38 22.46 10.86
C VAL A 25 -1.88 23.08 9.56
N ILE A 26 -1.26 22.72 8.44
CA ILE A 26 -1.64 23.21 7.09
C ILE A 26 -2.78 22.36 6.51
N GLU A 27 -2.74 21.05 6.72
CA GLU A 27 -3.71 20.10 6.17
C GLU A 27 -3.82 18.85 7.05
N HIS A 28 -5.00 18.23 7.08
CA HIS A 28 -5.25 16.95 7.75
C HIS A 28 -6.07 16.06 6.83
N LEU A 29 -5.48 14.95 6.38
CA LEU A 29 -6.05 14.07 5.37
C LEU A 29 -6.29 12.66 5.92
N ALA A 30 -7.29 11.99 5.36
CA ALA A 30 -7.59 10.59 5.61
C ALA A 30 -7.63 9.82 4.29
N ALA A 31 -7.07 8.61 4.28
CA ALA A 31 -7.04 7.76 3.10
C ALA A 31 -7.05 6.28 3.48
N HIS A 32 -7.63 5.46 2.60
CA HIS A 32 -7.57 4.02 2.72
C HIS A 32 -6.20 3.49 2.28
N ARG A 33 -5.62 2.61 3.10
CA ARG A 33 -4.40 1.89 2.74
C ARG A 33 -4.78 0.45 2.41
N PRO A 34 -4.88 0.08 1.13
CA PRO A 34 -5.18 -1.30 0.77
C PRO A 34 -4.04 -2.18 1.28
N SER A 35 -4.37 -3.03 2.26
CA SER A 35 -3.43 -3.87 2.98
C SER A 35 -3.99 -5.28 3.04
N THR A 36 -3.12 -6.27 2.99
CA THR A 36 -3.47 -7.67 3.19
C THR A 36 -3.28 -8.09 4.64
N ARG A 37 -3.84 -9.24 5.01
CA ARG A 37 -3.69 -9.80 6.37
C ARG A 37 -2.23 -10.09 6.75
N ASP A 38 -1.44 -10.55 5.79
CA ASP A 38 -0.01 -10.85 5.96
C ASP A 38 0.92 -9.66 5.69
N ARG A 39 0.35 -8.51 5.28
CA ARG A 39 1.06 -7.27 4.96
C ARG A 39 1.97 -7.35 3.72
N ASN A 40 1.84 -8.42 2.93
CA ASN A 40 2.52 -8.54 1.63
C ASN A 40 1.61 -8.08 0.48
N PRO A 41 2.16 -7.41 -0.55
CA PRO A 41 1.39 -7.01 -1.72
C PRO A 41 0.81 -8.21 -2.47
N ILE A 42 -0.12 -7.92 -3.37
CA ILE A 42 -0.74 -8.90 -4.27
C ILE A 42 -0.54 -8.41 -5.69
N ILE A 43 0.18 -9.19 -6.48
CA ILE A 43 0.32 -9.03 -7.93
C ILE A 43 0.00 -10.35 -8.66
N GLY A 44 -0.51 -10.26 -9.89
CA GLY A 44 -0.74 -11.42 -10.75
C GLY A 44 -2.08 -11.39 -11.50
N PRO A 45 -2.39 -12.43 -12.29
CA PRO A 45 -3.59 -12.48 -13.11
C PRO A 45 -4.86 -12.64 -12.27
N SER A 46 -5.97 -12.06 -12.73
CA SER A 46 -7.28 -12.26 -12.13
C SER A 46 -7.79 -13.68 -12.38
N VAL A 47 -8.35 -14.30 -11.34
CA VAL A 47 -8.95 -15.65 -11.41
C VAL A 47 -10.07 -15.73 -12.47
N LYS A 48 -10.78 -14.63 -12.70
CA LYS A 48 -11.93 -14.58 -13.61
C LYS A 48 -11.56 -14.30 -15.07
N ASN A 49 -10.42 -13.64 -15.33
CA ASN A 49 -10.04 -13.24 -16.68
C ASN A 49 -8.51 -13.16 -16.82
N LYS A 50 -7.98 -13.93 -17.78
CA LYS A 50 -6.54 -14.06 -18.04
C LYS A 50 -5.87 -12.78 -18.55
N ASN A 51 -6.64 -11.81 -19.06
CA ASN A 51 -6.15 -10.53 -19.57
C ASN A 51 -6.32 -9.38 -18.57
N ILE A 52 -6.75 -9.68 -17.34
CA ILE A 52 -6.84 -8.72 -16.24
C ILE A 52 -5.77 -9.06 -15.21
N PHE A 53 -5.01 -8.06 -14.78
CA PHE A 53 -3.94 -8.21 -13.80
C PHE A 53 -4.20 -7.32 -12.58
N ILE A 54 -3.75 -7.77 -11.42
CA ILE A 54 -3.89 -7.11 -10.13
C ILE A 54 -2.52 -6.59 -9.72
N LEU A 55 -2.48 -5.36 -9.20
CA LEU A 55 -1.37 -4.82 -8.42
C LEU A 55 -1.98 -4.02 -7.27
N ASN A 56 -2.00 -4.59 -6.07
CA ASN A 56 -2.66 -3.98 -4.92
C ASN A 56 -2.07 -4.50 -3.59
N GLY A 57 -2.69 -4.13 -2.46
CA GLY A 57 -2.29 -4.61 -1.14
C GLY A 57 -0.98 -4.00 -0.63
N LEU A 58 -0.59 -2.85 -1.17
CA LEU A 58 0.74 -2.25 -0.96
C LEU A 58 0.98 -1.70 0.46
N GLY A 59 -0.07 -1.55 1.26
CA GLY A 59 0.02 -1.09 2.65
C GLY A 59 0.70 0.27 2.80
N SER A 60 1.52 0.42 3.84
CA SER A 60 2.26 1.67 4.13
C SER A 60 3.50 1.87 3.26
N ARG A 61 3.88 0.88 2.45
CA ARG A 61 5.11 0.90 1.64
C ARG A 61 4.84 1.07 0.14
N GLY A 62 3.63 1.47 -0.24
CA GLY A 62 3.25 1.50 -1.66
C GLY A 62 4.10 2.40 -2.54
N ILE A 63 4.49 3.58 -2.08
CA ILE A 63 5.40 4.46 -2.85
C ILE A 63 6.75 3.79 -3.09
N LEU A 64 7.28 3.09 -2.09
CA LEU A 64 8.57 2.42 -2.17
C LEU A 64 8.52 1.18 -3.07
N LEU A 65 7.45 0.39 -2.97
CA LEU A 65 7.35 -0.92 -3.64
C LEU A 65 6.73 -0.85 -5.03
N ALA A 66 5.95 0.19 -5.34
CA ALA A 66 5.21 0.27 -6.61
C ALA A 66 6.11 0.11 -7.84
N PRO A 67 7.27 0.79 -7.98
CA PRO A 67 8.11 0.63 -9.17
C PRO A 67 8.61 -0.81 -9.37
N PHE A 68 9.09 -1.43 -8.30
CA PHE A 68 9.58 -2.82 -8.33
C PHE A 68 8.47 -3.81 -8.69
N LEU A 69 7.30 -3.70 -8.03
CA LEU A 69 6.17 -4.61 -8.27
C LEU A 69 5.56 -4.43 -9.65
N SER A 70 5.56 -3.20 -10.19
CA SER A 70 5.13 -2.94 -11.56
C SER A 70 6.06 -3.62 -12.56
N GLU A 71 7.39 -3.55 -12.37
CA GLU A 71 8.35 -4.26 -13.21
C GLU A 71 8.16 -5.77 -13.13
N GLU A 72 8.04 -6.35 -11.93
CA GLU A 72 7.78 -7.78 -11.74
C GLU A 72 6.50 -8.23 -12.45
N LEU A 73 5.43 -7.44 -12.37
CA LEU A 73 4.17 -7.73 -13.05
C LEU A 73 4.31 -7.63 -14.58
N LEU A 74 5.02 -6.63 -15.10
CA LEU A 74 5.25 -6.47 -16.54
C LEU A 74 6.09 -7.63 -17.10
N GLN A 75 7.13 -8.06 -16.39
CA GLN A 75 7.92 -9.23 -16.77
C GLN A 75 7.09 -10.51 -16.76
N HIS A 76 6.14 -10.65 -15.84
CA HIS A 76 5.18 -11.74 -15.87
C HIS A 76 4.29 -11.69 -17.12
N ILE A 77 3.74 -10.51 -17.43
CA ILE A 77 2.81 -10.31 -18.56
C ILE A 77 3.49 -10.59 -19.91
N TYR A 78 4.69 -10.05 -20.14
CA TYR A 78 5.32 -10.06 -21.46
C TYR A 78 6.34 -11.18 -21.65
N SER A 79 6.96 -11.65 -20.56
CA SER A 79 8.06 -12.62 -20.62
C SER A 79 7.71 -13.96 -19.94
N ASN A 80 6.47 -14.12 -19.46
CA ASN A 80 6.05 -15.30 -18.66
C ASN A 80 6.94 -15.57 -17.44
N LYS A 81 7.60 -14.54 -16.89
CA LYS A 81 8.40 -14.67 -15.66
C LYS A 81 7.49 -15.12 -14.51
N SER A 82 7.92 -16.09 -13.71
CA SER A 82 7.18 -16.49 -12.51
C SER A 82 7.15 -15.37 -11.47
N ILE A 83 5.98 -15.12 -10.89
CA ILE A 83 5.82 -14.22 -9.75
C ILE A 83 6.12 -14.99 -8.45
N ASP A 84 6.89 -14.38 -7.55
CA ASP A 84 7.15 -14.94 -6.22
C ASP A 84 5.84 -15.21 -5.46
N ILE A 85 5.74 -16.38 -4.82
CA ILE A 85 4.54 -16.80 -4.10
C ILE A 85 4.17 -15.82 -2.99
N ASP A 86 5.15 -15.16 -2.35
CA ASP A 86 4.93 -14.22 -1.26
C ASP A 86 4.21 -12.94 -1.69
N ILE A 87 4.24 -12.62 -2.98
CA ILE A 87 3.55 -11.45 -3.58
C ILE A 87 2.47 -11.85 -4.59
N SER A 88 2.34 -13.13 -4.91
CA SER A 88 1.38 -13.65 -5.87
C SER A 88 -0.05 -13.64 -5.34
N ASN A 89 -1.03 -13.42 -6.21
CA ASN A 89 -2.46 -13.61 -5.88
C ASN A 89 -2.80 -15.07 -5.54
N LYS A 90 -2.01 -16.04 -6.01
CA LYS A 90 -2.18 -17.47 -5.70
C LYS A 90 -1.91 -17.83 -4.25
N ARG A 91 -1.32 -16.91 -3.47
CA ARG A 91 -1.02 -17.10 -2.04
C ARG A 91 -2.26 -17.34 -1.17
N PHE A 92 -3.43 -16.92 -1.64
CA PHE A 92 -4.70 -17.02 -0.92
C PHE A 92 -5.73 -17.94 -1.59
N GLU A 93 -5.32 -18.65 -2.65
CA GLU A 93 -6.14 -19.65 -3.34
C GLU A 93 -6.06 -21.02 -2.66
#